data_AF-A0A258EA51-F1
#
_entry.id   AF-A0A258EA51-F1
#
_cell.length_a   1.000
_cell.length_b   1.000
_cell.length_c   1.000
_cell.angle_alpha   90.00
_cell.angle_beta   90.00
_cell.angle_gamma   90.00
#
_symmetry.space_group_name_H-M   'P 1'
#
loop_
_entity.id
_entity.type
_entity.pdbx_description
1 polymer ?
#
loop_
_entity_poly.entity_id
_entity_poly.type
_entity_poly.pdbx_seq_one_letter_code
_entity_poly.pdbx_strand_id
1 'polypeptide(L)'
;MVDLETVIVRSDTVLDASVGDESVLMSIEAGQYYTMKVTSRAIWERLDTPVRVRDLCAALADAYQAPLETVETDTVAFLNYLEAHKMIERREG
;
A
#
# COMPACT_ATOMS: atom_id res chain seq x y z
N MET A 1 -13.87 2.26 -2.71
CA MET A 1 -13.20 3.46 -2.19
C MET A 1 -12.77 3.16 -0.78
N VAL A 2 -11.46 3.06 -0.61
CA VAL A 2 -10.79 2.95 0.69
C VAL A 2 -10.83 4.30 1.39
N ASP A 3 -11.12 4.29 2.69
CA ASP A 3 -11.07 5.45 3.59
C ASP A 3 -10.23 5.15 4.84
N LEU A 4 -10.11 6.11 5.76
CA LEU A 4 -9.28 5.99 6.97
C LEU A 4 -9.74 4.89 7.94
N GLU A 5 -11.02 4.50 7.92
CA GLU A 5 -11.56 3.47 8.82
C GLU A 5 -11.50 2.06 8.19
N THR A 6 -11.21 1.98 6.90
CA THR A 6 -11.07 0.73 6.19
C THR A 6 -9.89 -0.07 6.75
N VAL A 7 -10.09 -1.38 6.94
CA VAL A 7 -9.01 -2.32 7.22
C VAL A 7 -8.61 -3.02 5.92
N ILE A 8 -7.33 -2.98 5.60
CA ILE A 8 -6.76 -3.49 4.35
C ILE A 8 -5.64 -4.48 4.61
N VAL A 9 -5.46 -5.41 3.68
CA VAL A 9 -4.36 -6.38 3.66
C VAL A 9 -3.94 -6.60 2.20
N ARG A 10 -2.66 -6.94 1.96
CA ARG A 10 -2.21 -7.32 0.61
C ARG A 10 -2.87 -8.63 0.18
N SER A 11 -3.17 -8.76 -1.11
CA SER A 11 -3.72 -10.01 -1.65
C SER A 11 -2.61 -11.05 -1.80
N ASP A 12 -2.91 -12.29 -1.41
CA ASP A 12 -2.01 -13.44 -1.57
C ASP A 12 -1.77 -13.81 -3.04
N THR A 13 -2.51 -13.20 -3.97
CA THR A 13 -2.40 -13.42 -5.42
C THR A 13 -1.31 -12.59 -6.10
N VAL A 14 -0.73 -11.61 -5.38
CA VAL A 14 0.35 -10.77 -5.93
C VAL A 14 1.70 -11.40 -5.60
N LEU A 15 2.38 -11.90 -6.63
CA LEU A 15 3.78 -12.32 -6.53
C LEU A 15 4.68 -11.07 -6.48
N ASP A 16 5.27 -10.79 -5.32
CA ASP A 16 6.32 -9.77 -5.22
C ASP A 16 7.68 -10.36 -5.64
N ALA A 17 8.34 -9.73 -6.61
CA ALA A 17 9.69 -10.07 -7.01
C ALA A 17 10.61 -8.89 -6.66
N SER A 18 11.30 -9.00 -5.52
CA SER A 18 12.36 -8.05 -5.16
C SER A 18 13.59 -8.30 -6.03
N VAL A 19 13.91 -7.39 -6.97
CA VAL A 19 15.14 -7.47 -7.79
C VAL A 19 16.09 -6.35 -7.36
N GLY A 20 17.03 -6.67 -6.48
CA GLY A 20 18.04 -5.71 -6.00
C GLY A 20 17.49 -4.68 -4.99
N ASP A 21 17.93 -3.43 -5.10
CA ASP A 21 17.46 -2.30 -4.27
C ASP A 21 16.14 -1.67 -4.78
N GLU A 22 15.63 -2.19 -5.91
CA GLU A 22 14.38 -1.74 -6.52
C GLU A 22 13.30 -2.82 -6.34
N SER A 23 12.19 -2.43 -5.72
CA SER A 23 11.03 -3.33 -5.60
C SER A 23 10.12 -3.08 -6.78
N VAL A 24 10.05 -4.07 -7.67
CA VAL A 24 9.15 -4.04 -8.82
C VAL A 24 7.94 -4.89 -8.46
N LEU A 25 6.78 -4.24 -8.31
CA LEU A 25 5.52 -4.97 -8.21
C LEU A 25 5.07 -5.31 -9.63
N MET A 26 5.05 -6.61 -9.95
CA MET A 26 4.54 -7.10 -11.22
C MET A 26 3.09 -7.53 -11.04
N SER A 27 2.14 -6.74 -11.55
CA SER A 27 0.76 -7.23 -11.72
C SER A 27 0.71 -8.04 -13.01
N ILE A 28 0.60 -9.37 -12.86
CA ILE A 28 0.52 -10.33 -13.98
C ILE A 28 -0.74 -10.08 -14.84
N GLU A 29 -1.81 -9.50 -14.27
CA GLU A 29 -3.04 -9.17 -15.00
C GLU A 29 -2.91 -7.89 -15.87
N ALA A 30 -2.10 -6.90 -15.47
CA ALA A 30 -2.10 -5.57 -16.12
C ALA A 30 -0.93 -5.33 -17.08
N GLY A 31 0.12 -6.15 -17.06
CA GLY A 31 1.29 -5.99 -17.95
C GLY A 31 2.07 -4.68 -17.74
N GLN A 32 1.93 -4.04 -16.57
CA GLN A 32 2.61 -2.78 -16.24
C GLN A 32 3.71 -2.99 -15.19
N TYR A 33 4.87 -2.39 -15.44
CA TYR A 33 6.01 -2.35 -14.52
C TYR A 33 5.83 -1.20 -13.52
N TYR A 34 5.72 -1.51 -12.23
CA TYR A 34 5.67 -0.50 -11.17
C TYR A 34 6.98 -0.47 -10.39
N THR A 35 7.74 0.62 -10.52
CA THR A 35 8.88 0.90 -9.62
C THR A 35 8.34 1.48 -8.32
N MET A 36 8.42 0.72 -7.23
CA MET A 36 8.07 1.22 -5.92
C MET A 36 9.18 2.12 -5.40
N LYS A 37 8.83 3.35 -4.99
CA LYS A 37 9.69 4.18 -4.15
C LYS A 37 9.75 3.59 -2.73
N VAL A 38 10.76 3.97 -1.95
CA VAL A 38 10.96 3.55 -0.55
C VAL A 38 9.67 3.62 0.27
N THR A 39 8.88 4.69 0.11
CA THR A 39 7.60 4.88 0.81
C THR A 39 6.53 3.87 0.40
N SER A 40 6.37 3.60 -0.91
CA SER A 40 5.40 2.59 -1.37
C SER A 40 5.80 1.18 -0.93
N ARG A 41 7.11 0.86 -0.88
CA ARG A 41 7.60 -0.42 -0.34
C ARG A 41 7.25 -0.55 1.14
N ALA A 42 7.49 0.51 1.92
CA ALA A 42 7.15 0.56 3.34
C ALA A 42 5.65 0.38 3.61
N ILE A 43 4.78 0.89 2.73
CA ILE A 43 3.34 0.62 2.77
C ILE A 43 3.09 -0.87 2.52
N TRP A 44 3.59 -1.42 1.41
CA TRP A 44 3.37 -2.82 1.03
C TRP A 44 3.81 -3.83 2.10
N GLU A 45 4.97 -3.62 2.71
CA GLU A 45 5.47 -4.45 3.82
C GLU A 45 4.53 -4.41 5.04
N ARG A 46 3.89 -3.27 5.32
CA ARG A 46 2.92 -3.14 6.42
C ARG A 46 1.58 -3.79 6.12
N LEU A 47 1.24 -3.99 4.85
CA LEU A 47 0.01 -4.67 4.43
C LEU A 47 0.10 -6.20 4.53
N ASP A 48 1.21 -6.76 5.01
CA ASP A 48 1.35 -8.20 5.26
C ASP A 48 0.36 -8.74 6.30
N THR A 49 -0.06 -7.87 7.22
CA THR A 49 -1.16 -8.15 8.16
C THR A 49 -2.27 -7.12 7.99
N PRO A 50 -3.53 -7.45 8.32
CA PRO A 50 -4.62 -6.49 8.26
C PRO A 50 -4.31 -5.25 9.09
N VAL A 51 -4.34 -4.08 8.45
CA VAL A 51 -4.04 -2.80 9.08
C VAL A 51 -5.12 -1.79 8.77
N ARG A 52 -5.49 -0.96 9.76
CA ARG A 52 -6.41 0.16 9.55
C ARG A 52 -5.67 1.30 8.87
N VAL A 53 -6.29 1.90 7.86
CA VAL A 53 -5.64 2.95 7.05
C VAL A 53 -5.21 4.14 7.90
N ARG A 54 -6.02 4.56 8.88
CA ARG A 54 -5.64 5.59 9.86
C ARG A 54 -4.32 5.28 10.58
N ASP A 55 -4.17 4.05 11.07
CA ASP A 55 -2.99 3.61 11.84
C ASP A 55 -1.76 3.54 10.92
N LEU A 56 -1.96 3.08 9.69
CA LEU A 56 -0.93 3.07 8.64
C LEU A 56 -0.44 4.50 8.34
N CYS A 57 -1.36 5.45 8.11
CA CYS A 57 -1.02 6.84 7.82
C CYS A 57 -0.26 7.50 8.99
N ALA A 58 -0.70 7.27 10.23
CA ALA A 58 -0.01 7.79 11.41
C ALA A 58 1.42 7.25 11.53
N ALA A 59 1.62 5.95 11.30
CA ALA A 59 2.94 5.33 11.34
C ALA A 59 3.88 5.85 10.23
N LEU A 60 3.35 6.13 9.04
CA LEU A 60 4.12 6.71 7.93
C LEU A 60 4.48 8.18 8.18
N ALA A 61 3.53 8.96 8.68
CA ALA A 61 3.77 10.37 9.03
C ALA A 61 4.88 10.51 10.06
N ASP A 62 4.89 9.66 11.08
CA ASP A 62 5.96 9.60 12.08
C ASP A 62 7.29 9.12 11.47
N ALA A 63 7.29 8.01 10.71
CA ALA A 63 8.51 7.45 10.13
C ALA A 63 9.21 8.42 9.14
N TYR A 64 8.44 9.20 8.39
CA TYR A 64 8.96 10.13 7.38
C TYR A 64 8.95 11.59 7.83
N GLN A 65 8.55 11.88 9.08
CA GLN A 65 8.42 13.23 9.62
C GLN A 65 7.67 14.18 8.66
N ALA A 66 6.55 13.68 8.13
CA ALA A 66 5.73 14.37 7.13
C ALA A 66 4.36 14.79 7.72
N PRO A 67 3.70 15.83 7.17
CA PRO A 67 2.37 16.23 7.63
C PRO A 67 1.35 15.10 7.44
N LEU A 68 0.59 14.80 8.51
CA LEU A 68 -0.37 13.70 8.51
C LEU A 68 -1.41 13.84 7.38
N GLU A 69 -1.94 15.04 7.15
CA GLU A 69 -2.92 15.31 6.09
C GLU A 69 -2.39 14.99 4.67
N THR A 70 -1.11 15.30 4.42
CA THR A 70 -0.44 14.95 3.16
C THR A 70 -0.29 13.43 3.04
N VAL A 71 0.16 12.77 4.10
CA VAL A 71 0.32 11.31 4.12
C VAL A 71 -1.02 10.59 3.93
N GLU A 72 -2.09 11.06 4.59
CA GLU A 72 -3.43 10.52 4.43
C GLU A 72 -3.92 10.63 2.98
N THR A 73 -3.81 11.81 2.38
CA THR A 73 -4.22 12.04 0.99
C THR A 73 -3.47 11.13 0.02
N ASP A 74 -2.15 11.09 0.11
CA ASP A 74 -1.30 10.33 -0.80
C ASP A 74 -1.46 8.82 -0.60
N THR A 75 -1.53 8.37 0.67
CA THR A 75 -1.69 6.96 1.00
C THR A 75 -3.05 6.45 0.57
N VAL A 76 -4.13 7.19 0.83
CA VAL A 76 -5.49 6.80 0.39
C VAL A 76 -5.57 6.74 -1.13
N ALA A 77 -4.97 7.68 -1.86
CA ALA A 77 -4.92 7.64 -3.32
C ALA A 77 -4.19 6.38 -3.83
N PHE A 78 -3.05 6.04 -3.23
CA PHE A 78 -2.29 4.84 -3.57
C PHE A 78 -3.03 3.54 -3.25
N LEU A 79 -3.68 3.45 -2.09
CA LEU A 79 -4.46 2.28 -1.68
C LEU A 79 -5.68 2.06 -2.58
N ASN A 80 -6.38 3.12 -2.98
CA ASN A 80 -7.45 3.03 -3.96
C ASN A 80 -6.95 2.53 -5.33
N TYR A 81 -5.76 2.96 -5.74
CA TYR A 81 -5.11 2.43 -6.93
C TYR A 81 -4.82 0.92 -6.79
N LEU A 82 -4.25 0.47 -5.67
CA LEU A 82 -3.98 -0.96 -5.43
C LEU A 82 -5.27 -1.79 -5.38
N GLU A 83 -6.33 -1.29 -4.76
CA GLU A 83 -7.65 -1.94 -4.69
C GLU A 83 -8.23 -2.12 -6.11
N ALA A 84 -8.16 -1.09 -6.95
CA ALA A 84 -8.64 -1.15 -8.33
C ALA A 84 -7.89 -2.20 -9.18
N HIS A 85 -6.64 -2.49 -8.84
CA HIS A 85 -5.80 -3.51 -9.48
C HIS A 85 -5.83 -4.87 -8.76
N LYS A 86 -6.75 -5.04 -7.79
CA LYS A 86 -6.92 -6.26 -6.99
C LYS A 86 -5.64 -6.70 -6.25
N MET A 87 -4.75 -5.76 -5.95
CA MET A 87 -3.49 -6.04 -5.27
C MET A 87 -3.63 -6.07 -3.74
N ILE A 88 -4.70 -5.47 -3.23
CA ILE A 88 -5.07 -5.46 -1.83
C ILE A 88 -6.54 -5.83 -1.70
N GLU A 89 -6.92 -6.29 -0.51
CA GLU A 89 -8.27 -6.67 -0.15
C GLU A 89 -8.71 -5.94 1.11
N ARG A 90 -10.02 -5.68 1.23
CA ARG A 90 -10.60 -5.23 2.49
C ARG A 90 -10.83 -6.42 3.40
N ARG A 91 -10.66 -6.19 4.70
CA ARG A 91 -11.08 -7.13 5.75
C ARG A 91 -12.16 -6.44 6.58
N GLU A 92 -13.21 -7.19 6.89
CA GLU A 92 -14.14 -6.76 7.94
C GLU A 92 -13.42 -6.96 9.28
N GLY A 93 -13.33 -5.88 10.05
CA GLY A 93 -12.76 -5.90 11.41
C GLY A 93 -13.74 -6.46 12.43
#